data_AF-A0A6J6ZVV0-F1
#
_entry.id   AF-A0A6J6ZVV0-F1
#
_cell.length_a   1.000
_cell.length_b   1.000
_cell.length_c   1.000
_cell.angle_alpha   90.00
_cell.angle_beta   90.00
_cell.angle_gamma   90.00
#
_symmetry.space_group_name_H-M   'P 1'
#
loop_
_entity.id
_entity.type
_entity.pdbx_description
1 polymer ?
#
loop_
_entity_poly.entity_id
_entity_poly.type
_entity_poly.pdbx_seq_one_letter_code
_entity_poly.pdbx_strand_id
1 'polypeptide(L)'
;MPHLTLFKFKTTQTSHLSFYQIGLLLIVLLTGCAPPIGITKVTPEESYQIATTTPLSQVGTLSNKTKAVLHRHNLLELYDSNPQQALLDLHKIALTDERRDLLFALAEISYAYGESLPKDSSESVSGQSARDVYLQSAVYAYLYLLGDSKEPSPSPYDNRFREACEIYNRALGLSFQQANDDSLKLVAGQRRLASGSLAISLATKNFRWNMNAFEAFYPADDFDVYGLTVRNSTPGLGLPIIGLTHKSTEEPNGGTLPITAFLRVNGNLSDFEEGRGSAKLELYSAYDNNEVTVNGQHIPLETDTTAPLAYRLNDAQLWNEGLKNFLSDDEQFKNHVLLHQPYQPGLIPVVMVHGTGSSPVWWAEMVNTLRNDPFIRSHYQFWFYEYASSALILKSAEDLRDTLTDKVKQFDPQNKEPAMNKMVVIGHSQGGLLTNLTAVDSGNKLWEAISDQPFESLDANPKMKSILKEALFFNHLPFVKRVIYISTPHRGSFLSKDWVRTMTRSLVTMPVTLVQGGFEKFDELSGQIKLPASFHDKLPTSADSMSSDNPILKALVDLPLAPGITANSIVAVLPNQDIKTGNDGVVEYTSAHIDDVESEYIVRTGHSAQGHPLAIEEVRRILLRNIKQE
;
A
#
# COMPACT_ATOMS: atom_id res chain seq x y z
N MET A 1 33.96 -16.75 113.28
CA MET A 1 32.87 -15.80 112.97
C MET A 1 33.41 -14.40 113.16
N PRO A 2 33.03 -13.39 112.35
CA PRO A 2 31.90 -13.38 111.42
C PRO A 2 32.28 -13.01 109.96
N HIS A 3 31.76 -13.78 109.00
CA HIS A 3 30.77 -13.40 107.97
C HIS A 3 31.36 -12.63 106.77
N LEU A 4 31.80 -13.37 105.74
CA LEU A 4 31.04 -13.85 104.54
C LEU A 4 31.03 -12.76 103.44
N THR A 5 31.52 -12.94 102.20
CA THR A 5 32.16 -14.07 101.49
C THR A 5 32.96 -13.53 100.29
N LEU A 6 34.04 -14.24 99.96
CA LEU A 6 35.00 -14.12 98.85
C LEU A 6 34.37 -13.91 97.44
N PHE A 7 35.02 -13.31 96.43
CA PHE A 7 36.36 -13.62 95.90
C PHE A 7 37.02 -12.46 95.14
N LYS A 8 38.37 -12.47 95.17
CA LYS A 8 39.32 -11.59 94.50
C LYS A 8 39.73 -12.07 93.10
N PHE A 9 40.38 -11.14 92.40
CA PHE A 9 41.41 -11.20 91.35
C PHE A 9 40.91 -10.89 89.93
N LYS A 10 41.52 -10.09 89.04
CA LYS A 10 42.77 -9.29 88.85
C LYS A 10 43.20 -9.59 87.39
N THR A 11 43.44 -8.51 86.64
CA THR A 11 44.41 -8.33 85.55
C THR A 11 44.20 -8.87 84.13
N THR A 12 44.36 -7.89 83.22
CA THR A 12 45.01 -7.88 81.88
C THR A 12 44.27 -8.37 80.63
N GLN A 13 43.86 -7.38 79.82
CA GLN A 13 44.34 -7.10 78.47
C GLN A 13 44.18 -8.21 77.42
N THR A 14 43.19 -8.05 76.53
CA THR A 14 43.34 -7.83 75.08
C THR A 14 41.95 -7.71 74.46
N SER A 15 41.68 -6.56 73.83
CA SER A 15 40.45 -6.30 73.07
C SER A 15 40.41 -7.21 71.85
N HIS A 16 39.69 -8.32 71.93
CA HIS A 16 39.32 -9.12 70.77
C HIS A 16 38.30 -8.32 69.95
N LEU A 17 38.76 -7.66 68.88
CA LEU A 17 37.87 -7.35 67.76
C LEU A 17 37.28 -8.69 67.29
N SER A 18 35.96 -8.82 67.34
CA SER A 18 35.26 -10.02 66.92
C SER A 18 35.62 -10.35 65.46
N PHE A 19 35.99 -11.60 65.19
CA PHE A 19 36.31 -12.11 63.84
C PHE A 19 35.23 -11.78 62.80
N TYR A 20 33.98 -11.57 63.24
CA TYR A 20 32.87 -11.12 62.39
C TYR A 20 33.00 -9.67 61.91
N GLN A 21 33.54 -8.76 62.72
CA GLN A 21 33.77 -7.38 62.30
C GLN A 21 34.96 -7.26 61.37
N ILE A 22 36.00 -8.10 61.56
CA ILE A 22 37.13 -8.18 60.64
C ILE A 22 36.70 -8.81 59.30
N GLY A 23 35.84 -9.83 59.33
CA GLY A 23 35.28 -10.45 58.11
C GLY A 23 34.39 -9.50 57.30
N LEU A 24 33.54 -8.70 57.95
CA LEU A 24 32.72 -7.70 57.26
C LEU A 24 33.56 -6.55 56.68
N LEU A 25 34.60 -6.10 57.41
CA LEU A 25 35.54 -5.10 56.92
C LEU A 25 36.37 -5.64 55.74
N LEU A 26 36.73 -6.93 55.75
CA LEU A 26 37.43 -7.59 54.64
C LEU A 26 36.54 -7.78 53.41
N ILE A 27 35.23 -8.00 53.56
CA ILE A 27 34.30 -8.04 52.42
C ILE A 27 34.14 -6.65 51.78
N VAL A 28 34.13 -5.58 52.59
CA VAL A 28 34.15 -4.18 52.09
C VAL A 28 35.51 -3.80 51.47
N LEU A 29 36.60 -4.43 51.88
CA LEU A 29 37.93 -4.23 51.29
C LEU A 29 38.22 -5.14 50.07
N LEU A 30 37.42 -6.19 49.86
CA LEU A 30 37.52 -7.11 48.71
C LEU A 30 36.58 -6.75 47.56
N THR A 31 35.71 -5.74 47.71
CA THR A 31 35.16 -5.02 46.56
C THR A 31 36.29 -4.17 45.98
N GLY A 32 37.13 -4.82 45.16
CA GLY A 32 38.20 -4.15 44.44
C GLY A 32 37.67 -2.88 43.81
N CYS A 33 38.41 -1.78 43.96
CA CYS A 33 38.06 -0.44 43.49
C CYS A 33 37.80 -0.47 41.98
N ALA A 34 36.57 -0.82 41.57
CA ALA A 34 36.06 -0.44 40.28
C ALA A 34 36.08 1.09 40.28
N PRO A 35 36.73 1.72 39.28
CA PRO A 35 36.72 3.18 39.22
C PRO A 35 35.25 3.63 39.15
N PRO A 36 34.87 4.76 39.79
CA PRO A 36 33.49 5.26 39.79
C PRO A 36 32.99 5.60 38.37
N ILE A 37 33.91 5.64 37.40
CA ILE A 37 33.67 5.84 35.98
C ILE A 37 34.46 4.74 35.25
N GLY A 38 33.79 3.94 34.44
CA GLY A 38 34.39 2.86 33.64
C GLY A 38 33.88 2.88 32.20
N ILE A 39 34.62 2.22 31.31
CA ILE A 39 34.21 1.98 29.92
C ILE A 39 34.29 0.49 29.62
N THR A 40 33.27 -0.02 28.94
CA THR A 40 33.26 -1.37 28.40
C THR A 40 33.32 -1.28 26.88
N LYS A 41 34.22 -2.04 26.25
CA LYS A 41 34.28 -2.12 24.80
C LYS A 41 33.09 -2.97 24.32
N VAL A 42 32.31 -2.42 23.40
CA VAL A 42 31.14 -3.05 22.76
C VAL A 42 31.40 -3.23 21.26
N THR A 43 30.55 -4.00 20.56
CA THR A 43 30.63 -4.07 19.09
C THR A 43 30.20 -2.75 18.44
N PRO A 44 30.57 -2.48 17.18
CA PRO A 44 30.07 -1.31 16.46
C PRO A 44 28.54 -1.22 16.42
N GLU A 45 27.85 -2.35 16.29
CA GLU A 45 26.37 -2.44 16.26
C GLU A 45 25.76 -2.07 17.62
N GLU A 46 26.29 -2.64 18.71
CA GLU A 46 25.89 -2.29 20.08
C GLU A 46 26.18 -0.82 20.38
N SER A 47 27.35 -0.30 19.97
CA SER A 47 27.69 1.11 20.12
C SER A 47 26.70 2.02 19.40
N TYR A 48 26.26 1.63 18.20
CA TYR A 48 25.26 2.36 17.44
C TYR A 48 23.91 2.35 18.16
N GLN A 49 23.42 1.17 18.59
CA GLN A 49 22.17 1.03 19.34
C GLN A 49 22.16 1.89 20.61
N ILE A 50 23.25 1.87 21.39
CA ILE A 50 23.41 2.71 22.59
C ILE A 50 23.36 4.20 22.22
N ALA A 51 24.02 4.59 21.13
CA ALA A 51 24.07 5.99 20.68
C ALA A 51 22.73 6.50 20.13
N THR A 52 21.90 5.62 19.57
CA THR A 52 20.59 5.95 18.97
C THR A 52 19.41 5.55 19.84
N THR A 53 19.64 5.21 21.12
CA THR A 53 18.56 4.87 22.04
C THR A 53 17.71 6.11 22.32
N THR A 54 16.42 6.01 22.00
CA THR A 54 15.36 7.00 22.26
C THR A 54 14.11 6.27 22.75
N PRO A 55 13.07 6.98 23.23
CA PRO A 55 11.79 6.36 23.56
C PRO A 55 11.15 5.63 22.38
N LEU A 56 11.44 6.05 21.15
CA LEU A 56 10.93 5.43 19.93
C LEU A 56 11.49 4.02 19.66
N SER A 57 12.72 3.77 20.12
CA SER A 57 13.42 2.49 19.96
C SER A 57 13.35 1.62 21.21
N GLN A 58 13.23 2.24 22.39
CA GLN A 58 13.19 1.56 23.68
C GLN A 58 12.28 2.32 24.64
N VAL A 59 11.10 1.74 24.89
CA VAL A 59 10.05 2.28 25.76
C VAL A 59 10.62 2.78 27.09
N GLY A 60 10.22 3.99 27.48
CA GLY A 60 10.61 4.60 28.76
C GLY A 60 12.06 5.05 28.87
N THR A 61 12.87 4.97 27.81
CA THR A 61 14.30 5.34 27.85
C THR A 61 14.57 6.65 27.11
N LEU A 62 15.03 7.67 27.84
CA LEU A 62 15.41 8.96 27.24
C LEU A 62 16.77 8.90 26.53
N SER A 63 16.91 9.69 25.45
CA SER A 63 18.19 9.88 24.76
C SER A 63 19.24 10.57 25.65
N ASN A 64 20.51 10.36 25.32
CA ASN A 64 21.61 11.09 25.97
C ASN A 64 21.51 12.61 25.75
N LYS A 65 20.87 13.06 24.65
CA LYS A 65 20.66 14.49 24.35
C LYS A 65 19.69 15.12 25.36
N THR A 66 18.57 14.46 25.63
CA THR A 66 17.60 14.91 26.63
C THR A 66 18.13 14.76 28.06
N LYS A 67 18.86 13.67 28.36
CA LYS A 67 19.54 13.52 29.65
C LYS A 67 20.50 14.67 29.93
N ALA A 68 21.22 15.16 28.92
CA ALA A 68 22.11 16.32 29.06
C ALA A 68 21.33 17.61 29.39
N VAL A 69 20.13 17.80 28.82
CA VAL A 69 19.24 18.92 29.14
C VAL A 69 18.69 18.80 30.57
N LEU A 70 18.18 17.62 30.94
CA LEU A 70 17.71 17.37 32.31
C LEU A 70 18.82 17.55 33.34
N HIS A 71 20.03 17.06 33.06
CA HIS A 71 21.20 17.24 33.91
C HIS A 71 21.53 18.72 34.10
N ARG A 72 21.53 19.50 33.01
CA ARG A 72 21.81 20.94 33.03
C ARG A 72 20.89 21.70 34.00
N HIS A 73 19.65 21.25 34.13
CA HIS A 73 18.63 21.89 34.97
C HIS A 73 18.36 21.15 36.29
N ASN A 74 19.17 20.15 36.64
CA ASN A 74 19.01 19.33 37.84
C ASN A 74 17.64 18.62 37.94
N LEU A 75 17.17 18.08 36.81
CA LEU A 75 15.85 17.44 36.68
C LEU A 75 15.93 15.91 36.46
N LEU A 76 17.11 15.30 36.43
CA LEU A 76 17.26 13.86 36.18
C LEU A 76 16.58 12.99 37.25
N GLU A 77 16.93 13.17 38.52
CA GLU A 77 16.31 12.41 39.63
C GLU A 77 14.81 12.68 39.76
N LEU A 78 14.40 13.92 39.44
CA LEU A 78 12.98 14.29 39.43
C LEU A 78 12.23 13.60 38.31
N TYR A 79 12.83 13.46 37.12
CA TYR A 79 12.20 12.72 36.03
C TYR A 79 12.03 11.24 36.39
N ASP A 80 13.04 10.61 37.00
CA ASP A 80 12.97 9.20 37.38
C ASP A 80 11.89 8.92 38.44
N SER A 81 11.64 9.88 39.34
CA SER A 81 10.66 9.74 40.44
C SER A 81 9.28 10.32 40.12
N ASN A 82 9.21 11.39 39.31
CA ASN A 82 8.00 12.11 38.94
C ASN A 82 8.16 12.79 37.56
N PRO A 83 8.01 12.02 36.46
CA PRO A 83 8.15 12.52 35.09
C PRO A 83 7.26 13.72 34.79
N GLN A 84 6.05 13.74 35.34
CA GLN A 84 5.10 14.84 35.13
C GLN A 84 5.63 16.16 35.70
N GLN A 85 6.14 16.13 36.93
CA GLN A 85 6.66 17.34 37.57
C GLN A 85 7.93 17.83 36.87
N ALA A 86 8.82 16.90 36.46
CA ALA A 86 9.99 17.25 35.65
C ALA A 86 9.60 17.92 34.32
N LEU A 87 8.58 17.40 33.63
CA LEU A 87 8.03 17.99 32.41
C LEU A 87 7.50 19.42 32.65
N LEU A 88 6.72 19.62 33.70
CA LEU A 88 6.18 20.94 34.07
C LEU A 88 7.27 21.94 34.42
N ASP A 89 8.30 21.52 35.14
CA ASP A 89 9.39 22.41 35.53
C ASP A 89 10.32 22.74 34.36
N LEU A 90 10.59 21.78 33.47
CA LEU A 90 11.31 22.04 32.22
C LEU A 90 10.51 22.98 31.31
N HIS A 91 9.18 22.85 31.25
CA HIS A 91 8.34 23.75 30.47
C HIS A 91 8.46 25.19 30.98
N LYS A 92 8.38 25.41 32.30
CA LYS A 92 8.54 26.75 32.90
C LYS A 92 9.89 27.38 32.56
N ILE A 93 10.94 26.57 32.53
CA ILE A 93 12.28 27.02 32.11
C ILE A 93 12.24 27.47 30.65
N ALA A 94 11.65 26.67 29.76
CA ALA A 94 11.54 26.95 28.32
C ALA A 94 10.69 28.20 27.98
N LEU A 95 9.88 28.73 28.89
CA LEU A 95 9.19 30.01 28.72
C LEU A 95 10.14 31.22 28.76
N THR A 96 11.30 31.07 29.41
CA THR A 96 12.27 32.16 29.62
C THR A 96 13.62 31.89 28.97
N ASP A 97 13.94 30.62 28.72
CA ASP A 97 15.15 30.16 28.06
C ASP A 97 14.79 29.72 26.63
N GLU A 98 15.27 30.47 25.65
CA GLU A 98 14.89 30.30 24.24
C GLU A 98 15.72 29.24 23.49
N ARG A 99 16.58 28.49 24.18
CA ARG A 99 17.39 27.44 23.56
C ARG A 99 16.49 26.33 23.01
N ARG A 100 16.71 25.98 21.75
CA ARG A 100 15.85 25.05 21.02
C ARG A 100 15.98 23.62 21.52
N ASP A 101 17.10 23.26 22.16
CA ASP A 101 17.31 21.93 22.76
C ASP A 101 16.32 21.61 23.90
N LEU A 102 15.74 22.62 24.54
CA LEU A 102 14.66 22.47 25.52
C LEU A 102 13.38 21.93 24.87
N LEU A 103 13.03 22.41 23.67
CA LEU A 103 11.85 21.94 22.93
C LEU A 103 12.00 20.47 22.51
N PHE A 104 13.20 20.06 22.09
CA PHE A 104 13.48 18.65 21.81
C PHE A 104 13.32 17.78 23.05
N ALA A 105 13.93 18.19 24.17
CA ALA A 105 13.84 17.47 25.44
C ALA A 105 12.38 17.36 25.93
N LEU A 106 11.62 18.46 25.84
CA LEU A 106 10.19 18.49 26.15
C LEU A 106 9.40 17.52 25.28
N ALA A 107 9.66 17.47 23.97
CA ALA A 107 9.00 16.54 23.06
C ALA A 107 9.26 15.08 23.45
N GLU A 108 10.52 14.72 23.71
CA GLU A 108 10.94 13.36 24.04
C GLU A 108 10.42 12.91 25.42
N ILE A 109 10.50 13.78 26.43
CA ILE A 109 9.99 13.53 27.79
C ILE A 109 8.47 13.37 27.78
N SER A 110 7.76 14.22 27.04
CA SER A 110 6.31 14.08 26.89
C SER A 110 5.95 12.75 26.22
N TYR A 111 6.69 12.34 25.18
CA TYR A 111 6.46 11.04 24.53
C TYR A 111 6.62 9.89 25.52
N ALA A 112 7.78 9.81 26.19
CA ALA A 112 8.09 8.74 27.14
C ALA A 112 7.13 8.72 28.35
N TYR A 113 6.72 9.90 28.84
CA TYR A 113 5.72 10.00 29.90
C TYR A 113 4.35 9.48 29.42
N GLY A 114 3.96 9.79 28.19
CA GLY A 114 2.75 9.26 27.56
C GLY A 114 2.72 7.73 27.54
N GLU A 115 3.86 7.07 27.30
CA GLU A 115 3.97 5.59 27.30
C GLU A 115 3.70 4.98 28.68
N SER A 116 3.99 5.72 29.75
CA SER A 116 3.75 5.28 31.13
C SER A 116 2.29 5.42 31.57
N LEU A 117 1.46 6.16 30.82
CA LEU A 117 0.08 6.45 31.18
C LEU A 117 -0.90 5.39 30.64
N PRO A 118 -2.01 5.11 31.36
CA PRO A 118 -3.03 4.20 30.86
C PRO A 118 -3.73 4.76 29.60
N LYS A 119 -3.84 3.93 28.55
CA LYS A 119 -4.52 4.30 27.28
C LYS A 119 -5.98 4.74 27.47
N ASP A 120 -6.68 4.18 28.45
CA ASP A 120 -8.12 4.38 28.68
C ASP A 120 -8.46 5.44 29.73
N SER A 121 -7.44 6.10 30.29
CA SER A 121 -7.67 7.11 31.32
C SER A 121 -8.21 8.40 30.69
N SER A 122 -9.54 8.60 30.78
CA SER A 122 -10.15 9.93 30.57
C SER A 122 -9.67 10.93 31.61
N GLU A 123 -9.17 10.44 32.75
CA GLU A 123 -8.60 11.22 33.84
C GLU A 123 -7.41 10.44 34.42
N SER A 124 -6.18 10.96 34.23
CA SER A 124 -5.08 10.60 35.13
C SER A 124 -5.28 11.28 36.48
N VAL A 125 -4.51 10.88 37.49
CA VAL A 125 -4.49 11.48 38.84
C VAL A 125 -4.25 13.01 38.81
N SER A 126 -3.76 13.55 37.69
CA SER A 126 -3.51 14.98 37.44
C SER A 126 -4.47 15.64 36.41
N GLY A 127 -5.43 14.89 35.86
CA GLY A 127 -6.47 15.39 34.95
C GLY A 127 -6.03 15.62 33.49
N GLN A 128 -4.91 15.04 33.06
CA GLN A 128 -4.49 14.98 31.65
C GLN A 128 -4.55 13.55 31.12
N SER A 129 -5.13 13.33 29.95
CA SER A 129 -5.16 12.02 29.30
C SER A 129 -3.81 11.69 28.62
N ALA A 130 -3.49 10.41 28.42
CA ALA A 130 -2.31 10.00 27.65
C ALA A 130 -2.28 10.65 26.25
N ARG A 131 -3.45 10.74 25.61
CA ARG A 131 -3.64 11.37 24.29
C ARG A 131 -3.26 12.85 24.29
N ASP A 132 -3.54 13.57 25.37
CA ASP A 132 -3.17 14.98 25.50
C ASP A 132 -1.67 15.17 25.72
N VAL A 133 -1.03 14.25 26.44
CA VAL A 133 0.42 14.23 26.63
C VAL A 133 1.14 13.94 25.30
N TYR A 134 0.62 13.01 24.49
CA TYR A 134 1.14 12.78 23.13
C TYR A 134 0.91 13.98 22.21
N LEU A 135 -0.26 14.63 22.27
CA LEU A 135 -0.49 15.87 21.53
C LEU A 135 0.55 16.94 21.90
N GLN A 136 0.84 17.07 23.20
CA GLN A 136 1.84 17.98 23.69
C GLN A 136 3.24 17.64 23.18
N SER A 137 3.61 16.36 23.14
CA SER A 137 4.86 15.89 22.51
C SER A 137 4.95 16.32 21.04
N ALA A 138 3.88 16.12 20.26
CA ALA A 138 3.81 16.55 18.86
C ALA A 138 3.95 18.08 18.73
N VAL A 139 3.32 18.86 19.60
CA VAL A 139 3.44 20.34 19.60
C VAL A 139 4.87 20.78 19.88
N TYR A 140 5.55 20.19 20.86
CA TYR A 140 6.96 20.52 21.13
C TYR A 140 7.89 20.12 20.00
N ALA A 141 7.68 18.94 19.40
CA ALA A 141 8.44 18.51 18.23
C ALA A 141 8.22 19.46 17.04
N TYR A 142 6.97 19.91 16.81
CA TYR A 142 6.66 20.91 15.80
C TYR A 142 7.40 22.23 16.07
N LEU A 143 7.36 22.74 17.31
CA LEU A 143 8.06 23.98 17.64
C LEU A 143 9.58 23.84 17.53
N TYR A 144 10.13 22.68 17.90
CA TYR A 144 11.54 22.36 17.71
C TYR A 144 11.95 22.40 16.24
N LEU A 145 11.12 21.86 15.34
CA LEU A 145 11.42 21.81 13.91
C LEU A 145 11.15 23.14 13.20
N LEU A 146 9.99 23.74 13.46
CA LEU A 146 9.36 24.78 12.63
C LEU A 146 8.98 26.05 13.39
N GLY A 147 9.02 26.02 14.72
CA GLY A 147 8.69 27.18 15.55
C GLY A 147 9.73 28.30 15.42
N ASP A 148 9.26 29.55 15.50
CA ASP A 148 10.13 30.71 15.54
C ASP A 148 10.99 30.69 16.81
N SER A 149 12.29 30.92 16.65
CA SER A 149 13.26 31.06 17.77
C SER A 149 14.41 31.94 17.32
N LYS A 150 15.17 32.49 18.29
CA LYS A 150 16.46 33.14 18.02
C LYS A 150 17.50 32.15 17.50
N GLU A 151 17.40 30.87 17.85
CA GLU A 151 18.24 29.82 17.28
C GLU A 151 17.67 29.35 15.93
N PRO A 152 18.54 29.09 14.94
CA PRO A 152 18.11 28.58 13.64
C PRO A 152 17.38 27.24 13.78
N SER A 153 16.54 26.91 12.80
CA SER A 153 15.96 25.58 12.68
C SER A 153 17.05 24.50 12.71
N PRO A 154 16.75 23.31 13.27
CA PRO A 154 17.73 22.24 13.37
C PRO A 154 18.20 21.80 11.99
N SER A 155 19.50 21.54 11.86
CA SER A 155 20.08 21.04 10.62
C SER A 155 19.60 19.60 10.37
N PRO A 156 19.29 19.21 9.12
CA PRO A 156 19.01 17.80 8.79
C PRO A 156 20.18 16.84 9.09
N TYR A 157 21.40 17.35 9.33
CA TYR A 157 22.56 16.56 9.77
C TYR A 157 22.62 16.35 11.29
N ASP A 158 21.75 17.00 12.06
CA ASP A 158 21.58 16.74 13.48
C ASP A 158 20.56 15.60 13.66
N ASN A 159 20.94 14.49 14.29
CA ASN A 159 20.05 13.34 14.48
C ASN A 159 18.72 13.73 15.17
N ARG A 160 18.76 14.75 16.04
CA ARG A 160 17.56 15.29 16.70
C ARG A 160 16.52 15.79 15.72
N PHE A 161 16.93 16.24 14.52
CA PHE A 161 16.01 16.62 13.45
C PHE A 161 15.14 15.42 13.05
N ARG A 162 15.74 14.28 12.69
CA ARG A 162 14.94 13.10 12.28
C ARG A 162 14.17 12.53 13.46
N GLU A 163 14.79 12.43 14.63
CA GLU A 163 14.11 11.96 15.85
C GLU A 163 12.88 12.81 16.18
N ALA A 164 12.96 14.14 16.05
CA ALA A 164 11.81 15.01 16.26
C ALA A 164 10.71 14.84 15.19
N CYS A 165 11.06 14.57 13.92
CA CYS A 165 10.05 14.23 12.91
C CYS A 165 9.31 12.94 13.29
N GLU A 166 10.04 11.90 13.71
CA GLU A 166 9.45 10.62 14.12
C GLU A 166 8.59 10.75 15.38
N ILE A 167 9.07 11.50 16.40
CA ILE A 167 8.31 11.83 17.60
C ILE A 167 7.03 12.58 17.21
N TYR A 168 7.11 13.57 16.34
CA TYR A 168 5.95 14.31 15.85
C TYR A 168 4.93 13.38 15.18
N ASN A 169 5.36 12.55 14.22
CA ASN A 169 4.47 11.67 13.45
C ASN A 169 3.75 10.68 14.37
N ARG A 170 4.50 9.96 15.20
CA ARG A 170 3.97 8.93 16.11
C ARG A 170 3.11 9.53 17.21
N ALA A 171 3.57 10.60 17.85
CA ALA A 171 2.81 11.26 18.91
C ALA A 171 1.50 11.87 18.37
N LEU A 172 1.50 12.37 17.13
CA LEU A 172 0.27 12.83 16.49
C LEU A 172 -0.74 11.69 16.35
N GLY A 173 -0.33 10.50 15.89
CA GLY A 173 -1.21 9.32 15.82
C GLY A 173 -1.77 8.93 17.18
N LEU A 174 -0.90 8.75 18.18
CA LEU A 174 -1.28 8.39 19.55
C LEU A 174 -2.21 9.44 20.20
N SER A 175 -2.13 10.70 19.79
CA SER A 175 -2.99 11.77 20.31
C SER A 175 -4.45 11.72 19.83
N PHE A 176 -4.73 10.99 18.74
CA PHE A 176 -6.05 10.80 18.16
C PHE A 176 -6.53 9.34 18.17
N GLN A 177 -5.70 8.40 18.63
CA GLN A 177 -6.02 6.98 18.72
C GLN A 177 -7.17 6.71 19.70
N GLN A 178 -8.12 5.87 19.29
CA GLN A 178 -9.22 5.37 20.10
C GLN A 178 -8.79 4.16 20.92
N ALA A 179 -9.41 3.98 22.08
CA ALA A 179 -9.02 2.98 23.07
C ALA A 179 -9.47 1.55 22.70
N ASN A 180 -10.58 1.46 21.98
CA ASN A 180 -11.32 0.22 21.76
C ASN A 180 -10.80 -0.61 20.57
N ASP A 181 -10.32 0.06 19.52
CA ASP A 181 -10.00 -0.57 18.23
C ASP A 181 -8.76 0.03 17.55
N ASP A 182 -7.98 0.84 18.29
CA ASP A 182 -6.78 1.54 17.81
C ASP A 182 -6.99 2.44 16.57
N SER A 183 -8.25 2.69 16.16
CA SER A 183 -8.58 3.61 15.06
C SER A 183 -8.36 5.08 15.46
N LEU A 184 -8.26 5.98 14.49
CA LEU A 184 -8.07 7.41 14.72
C LEU A 184 -9.40 8.16 14.68
N LYS A 185 -9.65 8.97 15.71
CA LYS A 185 -10.76 9.92 15.75
C LYS A 185 -10.27 11.33 15.45
N LEU A 186 -10.21 11.69 14.17
CA LEU A 186 -9.75 12.98 13.68
C LEU A 186 -10.82 14.07 13.88
N VAL A 187 -10.82 14.71 15.04
CA VAL A 187 -11.85 15.70 15.41
C VAL A 187 -11.27 17.02 15.88
N ALA A 188 -12.01 18.10 15.58
CA ALA A 188 -11.78 19.39 16.21
C ALA A 188 -12.15 19.36 17.69
N GLY A 189 -11.55 20.23 18.48
CA GLY A 189 -11.84 20.34 19.91
C GLY A 189 -10.77 21.07 20.68
N GLN A 190 -11.09 21.44 21.91
CA GLN A 190 -10.11 21.98 22.84
C GLN A 190 -9.40 20.82 23.55
N ARG A 191 -8.08 20.87 23.58
CA ARG A 191 -7.21 19.86 24.19
C ARG A 191 -6.40 20.50 25.31
N ARG A 192 -6.17 19.76 26.40
CA ARG A 192 -5.47 20.27 27.59
C ARG A 192 -3.98 20.01 27.47
N LEU A 193 -3.15 21.04 27.44
CA LEU A 193 -1.69 20.89 27.51
C LEU A 193 -1.22 20.95 28.97
N ALA A 194 0.05 20.63 29.26
CA ALA A 194 0.55 20.66 30.66
C ALA A 194 0.45 22.05 31.29
N SER A 195 0.56 23.09 30.46
CA SER A 195 0.42 24.50 30.81
C SER A 195 -0.49 25.18 29.78
N GLY A 196 -1.80 25.13 30.03
CA GLY A 196 -2.81 25.80 29.20
C GLY A 196 -3.63 24.87 28.31
N SER A 197 -4.12 25.40 27.19
CA SER A 197 -5.03 24.67 26.30
C SER A 197 -4.75 25.00 24.84
N LEU A 198 -5.02 24.04 23.97
CA LEU A 198 -4.86 24.18 22.52
C LEU A 198 -6.19 23.93 21.83
N ALA A 199 -6.70 24.94 21.12
CA ALA A 199 -7.85 24.76 20.25
C ALA A 199 -7.41 24.13 18.93
N ILE A 200 -7.93 22.93 18.62
CA ILE A 200 -7.71 22.24 17.35
C ILE A 200 -8.93 22.42 16.46
N SER A 201 -8.69 22.82 15.21
CA SER A 201 -9.68 22.82 14.14
C SER A 201 -9.31 21.78 13.07
N LEU A 202 -10.31 21.17 12.44
CA LEU A 202 -10.10 20.24 11.32
C LEU A 202 -10.19 21.00 10.00
N ALA A 203 -9.14 20.92 9.18
CA ALA A 203 -9.02 21.63 7.92
C ALA A 203 -9.07 20.63 6.74
N THR A 204 -10.26 20.45 6.17
CA THR A 204 -10.50 19.53 5.04
C THR A 204 -10.50 20.23 3.68
N LYS A 205 -10.23 21.54 3.62
CA LYS A 205 -10.33 22.32 2.36
C LYS A 205 -9.43 21.79 1.24
N ASN A 206 -8.24 21.30 1.59
CA ASN A 206 -7.28 20.73 0.64
C ASN A 206 -7.41 19.21 0.49
N PHE A 207 -8.33 18.62 1.23
CA PHE A 207 -8.62 17.19 1.18
C PHE A 207 -9.69 16.94 0.12
N ARG A 208 -9.30 16.23 -0.94
CA ARG A 208 -10.16 16.00 -2.12
C ARG A 208 -11.34 15.07 -1.86
N TRP A 209 -11.29 14.30 -0.78
CA TRP A 209 -12.31 13.31 -0.44
C TRP A 209 -13.23 13.83 0.66
N ASN A 210 -14.51 13.46 0.57
CA ASN A 210 -15.47 13.80 1.60
C ASN A 210 -15.19 12.97 2.86
N MET A 211 -15.08 13.61 4.02
CA MET A 211 -14.87 12.91 5.30
C MET A 211 -15.97 11.88 5.60
N ASN A 212 -17.20 12.10 5.13
CA ASN A 212 -18.31 11.17 5.33
C ASN A 212 -18.20 9.90 4.46
N ALA A 213 -17.23 9.82 3.55
CA ALA A 213 -16.95 8.60 2.79
C ALA A 213 -16.18 7.56 3.61
N PHE A 214 -15.60 7.96 4.75
CA PHE A 214 -14.72 7.13 5.55
C PHE A 214 -15.45 6.49 6.74
N GLU A 215 -15.24 5.20 6.91
CA GLU A 215 -15.70 4.42 8.05
C GLU A 215 -14.72 4.52 9.22
N ALA A 216 -13.43 4.44 8.93
CA ALA A 216 -12.36 4.42 9.92
C ALA A 216 -11.05 4.95 9.34
N PHE A 217 -10.16 5.32 10.25
CA PHE A 217 -8.80 5.75 9.95
C PHE A 217 -7.84 4.95 10.83
N TYR A 218 -6.70 4.50 10.30
CA TYR A 218 -5.67 3.82 11.07
C TYR A 218 -4.29 4.40 10.76
N PRO A 219 -3.36 4.47 11.72
CA PRO A 219 -1.96 4.79 11.42
C PRO A 219 -1.40 3.75 10.43
N ALA A 220 -0.73 4.19 9.37
CA ALA A 220 -0.10 3.26 8.43
C ALA A 220 1.08 2.51 9.07
N ASP A 221 1.76 3.14 10.04
CA ASP A 221 2.95 2.60 10.69
C ASP A 221 2.65 1.47 11.70
N ASP A 222 1.38 1.27 12.06
CA ASP A 222 0.94 0.15 12.91
C ASP A 222 0.91 -1.19 12.15
N PHE A 223 1.07 -1.17 10.82
CA PHE A 223 1.00 -2.35 9.97
C PHE A 223 2.38 -2.73 9.43
N ASP A 224 2.79 -3.97 9.71
CA ASP A 224 3.90 -4.62 9.01
C ASP A 224 3.38 -5.27 7.72
N VAL A 225 3.88 -4.81 6.58
CA VAL A 225 3.40 -5.26 5.26
C VAL A 225 4.25 -6.42 4.77
N TYR A 226 3.59 -7.54 4.46
CA TYR A 226 4.20 -8.70 3.82
C TYR A 226 3.47 -9.05 2.52
N GLY A 227 4.11 -9.86 1.67
CA GLY A 227 3.55 -10.30 0.38
C GLY A 227 3.72 -9.32 -0.78
N LEU A 228 4.17 -8.09 -0.50
CA LEU A 228 4.70 -7.13 -1.49
C LEU A 228 6.20 -6.98 -1.27
N THR A 229 6.96 -6.84 -2.35
CA THR A 229 8.43 -6.83 -2.29
C THR A 229 8.98 -5.52 -1.72
N VAL A 230 8.25 -4.42 -1.91
CA VAL A 230 8.67 -3.06 -1.50
C VAL A 230 7.53 -2.33 -0.79
N ARG A 231 7.84 -1.68 0.34
CA ARG A 231 6.97 -0.69 0.99
C ARG A 231 7.29 0.70 0.45
N ASN A 232 6.35 1.31 -0.24
CA ASN A 232 6.45 2.64 -0.82
C ASN A 232 5.98 3.68 0.20
N SER A 233 6.93 4.12 1.02
CA SER A 233 6.81 5.27 1.88
C SER A 233 7.82 6.36 1.51
N THR A 234 7.45 7.62 1.73
CA THR A 234 8.36 8.75 1.58
C THR A 234 8.58 9.42 2.93
N PRO A 235 9.82 9.68 3.35
CA PRO A 235 10.08 10.32 4.64
C PRO A 235 9.58 11.77 4.63
N GLY A 236 8.99 12.21 5.73
CA GLY A 236 8.55 13.59 5.86
C GLY A 236 8.04 13.91 7.26
N LEU A 237 7.18 14.93 7.34
CA LEU A 237 6.51 15.35 8.57
C LEU A 237 4.99 15.22 8.39
N GLY A 238 4.33 14.52 9.30
CA GLY A 238 2.92 14.16 9.20
C GLY A 238 2.69 12.69 9.51
N LEU A 239 1.50 12.36 9.99
CA LEU A 239 1.09 10.98 10.25
C LEU A 239 0.57 10.35 8.96
N PRO A 240 1.18 9.30 8.42
CA PRO A 240 0.59 8.50 7.35
C PRO A 240 -0.58 7.67 7.89
N ILE A 241 -1.70 7.65 7.16
CA ILE A 241 -2.99 7.09 7.57
C ILE A 241 -3.56 6.21 6.45
N ILE A 242 -4.10 5.05 6.84
CA ILE A 242 -5.03 4.24 6.05
C ILE A 242 -6.44 4.79 6.29
N GLY A 243 -7.05 5.42 5.29
CA GLY A 243 -8.46 5.80 5.32
C GLY A 243 -9.34 4.72 4.70
N LEU A 244 -10.14 4.04 5.52
CA LEU A 244 -11.07 2.99 5.08
C LEU A 244 -12.39 3.64 4.63
N THR A 245 -12.83 3.38 3.40
CA THR A 245 -14.08 3.93 2.85
C THR A 245 -15.25 2.96 2.99
N HIS A 246 -16.46 3.52 3.08
CA HIS A 246 -17.68 2.72 3.07
C HIS A 246 -17.85 1.94 1.77
N LYS A 247 -18.44 0.74 1.88
CA LYS A 247 -18.93 -0.02 0.72
C LYS A 247 -20.02 0.77 0.01
N SER A 248 -19.98 0.78 -1.32
CA SER A 248 -20.98 1.44 -2.17
C SER A 248 -21.38 0.54 -3.35
N THR A 249 -22.38 0.91 -4.14
CA THR A 249 -22.71 0.17 -5.37
C THR A 249 -21.58 0.20 -6.40
N GLU A 250 -20.76 1.25 -6.39
CA GLU A 250 -19.63 1.43 -7.31
C GLU A 250 -18.35 0.76 -6.78
N GLU A 251 -18.22 0.67 -5.46
CA GLU A 251 -17.13 0.01 -4.73
C GLU A 251 -17.74 -0.97 -3.70
N PRO A 252 -18.27 -2.13 -4.15
CA PRO A 252 -19.05 -3.06 -3.30
C PRO A 252 -18.24 -3.62 -2.13
N ASN A 253 -16.92 -3.60 -2.25
CA ASN A 253 -16.00 -4.06 -1.22
C ASN A 253 -15.34 -2.90 -0.45
N GLY A 254 -15.79 -1.66 -0.67
CA GLY A 254 -15.15 -0.46 -0.15
C GLY A 254 -13.75 -0.28 -0.74
N GLY A 255 -13.02 0.69 -0.19
CA GLY A 255 -11.69 1.05 -0.63
C GLY A 255 -10.81 1.51 0.53
N THR A 256 -9.52 1.67 0.23
CA THR A 256 -8.56 2.27 1.16
C THR A 256 -7.84 3.40 0.44
N LEU A 257 -7.67 4.51 1.15
CA LEU A 257 -7.03 5.70 0.61
C LEU A 257 -5.86 6.10 1.52
N PRO A 258 -4.66 6.34 0.98
CA PRO A 258 -3.53 6.82 1.73
C PRO A 258 -3.67 8.33 1.97
N ILE A 259 -3.61 8.69 3.24
CA ILE A 259 -3.81 10.04 3.73
C ILE A 259 -2.59 10.43 4.56
N THR A 260 -2.21 11.70 4.55
CA THR A 260 -1.29 12.25 5.54
C THR A 260 -2.02 13.29 6.37
N ALA A 261 -1.95 13.17 7.70
CA ALA A 261 -2.41 14.19 8.62
C ALA A 261 -1.24 15.06 9.10
N PHE A 262 -1.39 16.38 8.98
CA PHE A 262 -0.42 17.36 9.40
C PHE A 262 -1.05 18.34 10.41
N LEU A 263 -0.52 18.38 11.63
CA LEU A 263 -0.90 19.34 12.65
C LEU A 263 -0.08 20.63 12.49
N ARG A 264 -0.69 21.67 11.92
CA ARG A 264 -0.10 23.01 11.83
C ARG A 264 -0.38 23.79 13.11
N VAL A 265 0.67 24.09 13.87
CA VAL A 265 0.56 24.84 15.13
C VAL A 265 0.80 26.34 14.88
N ASN A 266 -0.05 27.18 15.47
CA ASN A 266 0.07 28.63 15.47
C ASN A 266 0.21 29.13 16.92
N GLY A 267 1.29 29.86 17.18
CA GLY A 267 1.65 30.36 18.51
C GLY A 267 2.93 29.73 19.04
N ASN A 268 3.46 30.33 20.10
CA ASN A 268 4.61 29.83 20.86
C ASN A 268 4.16 29.29 22.24
N LEU A 269 5.13 28.92 23.10
CA LEU A 269 4.84 28.39 24.43
C LEU A 269 3.99 29.35 25.28
N SER A 270 4.32 30.65 25.28
CA SER A 270 3.57 31.67 26.04
C SER A 270 2.14 31.83 25.51
N ASP A 271 1.93 31.75 24.20
CA ASP A 271 0.58 31.78 23.62
C ASP A 271 -0.27 30.59 24.07
N PHE A 272 0.32 29.42 24.32
CA PHE A 272 -0.42 28.26 24.84
C PHE A 272 -0.80 28.43 26.31
N GLU A 273 0.10 28.99 27.15
CA GLU A 273 -0.22 29.29 28.55
C GLU A 273 -1.35 30.31 28.69
N GLU A 274 -1.34 31.33 27.82
CA GLU A 274 -2.33 32.41 27.82
C GLU A 274 -3.61 32.05 27.04
N GLY A 275 -3.72 30.82 26.50
CA GLY A 275 -4.89 30.33 25.78
C GLY A 275 -5.12 30.99 24.42
N ARG A 276 -4.10 31.61 23.83
CA ARG A 276 -4.13 32.23 22.50
C ARG A 276 -3.68 31.30 21.37
N GLY A 277 -2.92 30.25 21.70
CA GLY A 277 -2.42 29.32 20.69
C GLY A 277 -3.51 28.42 20.09
N SER A 278 -3.31 28.01 18.86
CA SER A 278 -4.26 27.18 18.10
C SER A 278 -3.55 26.23 17.15
N ALA A 279 -4.22 25.17 16.73
CA ALA A 279 -3.71 24.26 15.70
C ALA A 279 -4.77 23.91 14.66
N LYS A 280 -4.31 23.60 13.44
CA LYS A 280 -5.12 23.08 12.35
C LYS A 280 -4.65 21.67 12.02
N LEU A 281 -5.54 20.70 12.13
CA LEU A 281 -5.30 19.35 11.63
C LEU A 281 -5.68 19.33 10.15
N GLU A 282 -4.67 19.34 9.29
CA GLU A 282 -4.80 19.35 7.83
C GLU A 282 -4.69 17.91 7.29
N LEU A 283 -5.53 17.55 6.32
CA LEU A 283 -5.49 16.24 5.67
C LEU A 283 -5.11 16.39 4.20
N TYR A 284 -4.18 15.54 3.77
CA TYR A 284 -3.66 15.50 2.41
C TYR A 284 -3.81 14.10 1.83
N SER A 285 -4.08 14.00 0.53
CA SER A 285 -3.96 12.74 -0.19
C SER A 285 -2.48 12.49 -0.48
N ALA A 286 -1.98 11.32 -0.09
CA ALA A 286 -0.61 10.89 -0.38
C ALA A 286 -0.34 10.64 -1.87
N TYR A 287 -1.37 10.74 -2.72
CA TYR A 287 -1.21 10.58 -4.16
C TYR A 287 -0.72 11.84 -4.87
N ASP A 288 -0.91 13.02 -4.27
CA ASP A 288 -0.92 14.26 -5.05
C ASP A 288 0.04 15.32 -4.53
N ASN A 289 -0.15 15.74 -3.28
CA ASN A 289 0.58 16.84 -2.67
C ASN A 289 1.35 16.29 -1.47
N ASN A 290 2.65 16.16 -1.64
CA ASN A 290 3.55 15.62 -0.62
C ASN A 290 4.35 16.73 0.06
N GLU A 291 3.86 17.97 0.06
CA GLU A 291 4.57 19.10 0.64
C GLU A 291 3.62 20.18 1.17
N VAL A 292 4.02 20.82 2.26
CA VAL A 292 3.37 22.01 2.82
C VAL A 292 4.37 23.14 3.04
N THR A 293 3.94 24.38 2.92
CA THR A 293 4.76 25.53 3.29
C THR A 293 4.47 25.97 4.73
N VAL A 294 5.50 26.10 5.55
CA VAL A 294 5.42 26.60 6.94
C VAL A 294 6.52 27.65 7.10
N ASN A 295 6.18 28.89 7.47
CA ASN A 295 7.15 29.97 7.69
C ASN A 295 8.14 30.17 6.51
N GLY A 296 7.67 29.99 5.28
CA GLY A 296 8.47 30.08 4.06
C GLY A 296 9.37 28.86 3.76
N GLN A 297 9.34 27.83 4.61
CA GLN A 297 10.03 26.56 4.40
C GLN A 297 9.10 25.55 3.73
N HIS A 298 9.67 24.77 2.83
CA HIS A 298 9.02 23.67 2.11
C HIS A 298 9.23 22.37 2.89
N ILE A 299 8.14 21.81 3.43
CA ILE A 299 8.18 20.65 4.33
C ILE A 299 7.55 19.45 3.62
N PRO A 300 8.33 18.40 3.29
CA PRO A 300 7.78 17.19 2.71
C PRO A 300 6.88 16.50 3.73
N LEU A 301 5.72 16.04 3.26
CA LEU A 301 4.79 15.24 4.04
C LEU A 301 5.21 13.77 4.00
N GLU A 302 5.14 13.10 5.15
CA GLU A 302 5.37 11.66 5.21
C GLU A 302 4.19 10.94 4.54
N THR A 303 4.47 9.97 3.68
CA THR A 303 3.42 9.21 2.98
C THR A 303 3.68 7.72 3.05
N ASP A 304 2.60 6.92 3.03
CA ASP A 304 2.65 5.49 2.80
C ASP A 304 1.52 5.10 1.84
N THR A 305 1.88 4.59 0.67
CA THR A 305 0.90 4.16 -0.35
C THR A 305 0.74 2.64 -0.40
N THR A 306 1.60 1.90 0.28
CA THR A 306 1.61 0.44 0.29
C THR A 306 0.73 -0.12 1.39
N ALA A 307 0.80 0.43 2.61
CA ALA A 307 0.02 -0.07 3.74
C ALA A 307 -1.50 -0.05 3.47
N PRO A 308 -2.10 1.02 2.88
CA PRO A 308 -3.51 1.00 2.51
C PRO A 308 -3.85 -0.06 1.45
N LEU A 309 -3.00 -0.23 0.43
CA LEU A 309 -3.18 -1.28 -0.58
C LEU A 309 -3.13 -2.67 0.06
N ALA A 310 -2.10 -2.95 0.85
CA ALA A 310 -1.93 -4.23 1.54
C ALA A 310 -3.08 -4.50 2.53
N TYR A 311 -3.51 -3.49 3.28
CA TYR A 311 -4.66 -3.60 4.19
C TYR A 311 -5.91 -4.05 3.45
N ARG A 312 -6.18 -3.48 2.27
CA ARG A 312 -7.32 -3.88 1.44
C ARG A 312 -7.16 -5.31 0.95
N LEU A 313 -5.97 -5.68 0.48
CA LEU A 313 -5.69 -7.03 -0.03
C LEU A 313 -5.64 -8.09 1.07
N ASN A 314 -5.49 -7.72 2.34
CA ASN A 314 -5.51 -8.65 3.47
C ASN A 314 -6.92 -9.12 3.87
N ASP A 315 -7.96 -8.68 3.16
CA ASP A 315 -9.33 -9.15 3.37
C ASP A 315 -9.49 -10.60 2.89
N ALA A 316 -9.66 -11.52 3.84
CA ALA A 316 -9.89 -12.94 3.56
C ALA A 316 -11.15 -13.17 2.72
N GLN A 317 -12.13 -12.26 2.77
CA GLN A 317 -13.31 -12.32 1.92
C GLN A 317 -12.93 -12.06 0.45
N LEU A 318 -12.02 -11.12 0.14
CA LEU A 318 -11.54 -10.92 -1.23
C LEU A 318 -10.80 -12.15 -1.79
N TRP A 319 -9.95 -12.81 -0.99
CA TRP A 319 -9.23 -14.00 -1.44
C TRP A 319 -10.17 -15.19 -1.65
N ASN A 320 -11.12 -15.37 -0.73
CA ASN A 320 -12.10 -16.44 -0.82
C ASN A 320 -13.14 -16.17 -1.92
N GLU A 321 -13.53 -14.93 -2.16
CA GLU A 321 -14.39 -14.52 -3.28
C GLU A 321 -13.64 -14.64 -4.61
N GLY A 322 -12.40 -14.19 -4.74
CA GLY A 322 -11.61 -14.41 -5.96
C GLY A 322 -11.47 -15.90 -6.32
N LEU A 323 -11.33 -16.78 -5.32
CA LEU A 323 -11.30 -18.23 -5.51
C LEU A 323 -12.70 -18.84 -5.73
N LYS A 324 -13.75 -18.28 -5.14
CA LYS A 324 -15.15 -18.70 -5.35
C LYS A 324 -15.69 -18.25 -6.70
N ASN A 325 -15.51 -16.99 -7.09
CA ASN A 325 -15.82 -16.40 -8.40
C ASN A 325 -15.12 -17.16 -9.53
N PHE A 326 -13.96 -17.76 -9.23
CA PHE A 326 -13.27 -18.69 -10.12
C PHE A 326 -13.93 -20.08 -10.25
N LEU A 327 -14.65 -20.55 -9.22
CA LEU A 327 -15.29 -21.88 -9.16
C LEU A 327 -16.83 -21.85 -9.32
N SER A 328 -17.48 -20.70 -9.22
CA SER A 328 -18.94 -20.58 -9.19
C SER A 328 -19.50 -20.12 -10.53
N ASP A 329 -20.45 -20.90 -11.04
CA ASP A 329 -21.29 -20.61 -12.21
C ASP A 329 -22.51 -19.75 -11.83
N ASP A 330 -22.33 -18.81 -10.89
CA ASP A 330 -23.43 -18.06 -10.31
C ASP A 330 -23.93 -17.01 -11.31
N GLU A 331 -25.22 -17.09 -11.70
CA GLU A 331 -25.89 -16.14 -12.61
C GLU A 331 -25.81 -14.68 -12.12
N GLN A 332 -25.38 -14.46 -10.88
CA GLN A 332 -25.21 -13.14 -10.27
C GLN A 332 -23.81 -12.52 -10.46
N PHE A 333 -22.80 -13.28 -10.95
CA PHE A 333 -21.47 -12.72 -11.16
C PHE A 333 -21.48 -11.76 -12.36
N LYS A 334 -21.37 -10.46 -12.08
CA LYS A 334 -21.27 -9.42 -13.11
C LYS A 334 -19.80 -9.09 -13.34
N ASN A 335 -19.37 -9.19 -14.60
CA ASN A 335 -18.09 -8.62 -15.00
C ASN A 335 -18.04 -7.14 -14.61
N HIS A 336 -16.96 -6.73 -13.96
CA HIS A 336 -16.85 -5.35 -13.49
C HIS A 336 -15.42 -4.86 -13.53
N VAL A 337 -15.30 -3.53 -13.59
CA VAL A 337 -14.04 -2.82 -13.44
C VAL A 337 -13.95 -2.28 -12.02
N LEU A 338 -12.97 -2.77 -11.27
CA LEU A 338 -12.59 -2.24 -9.97
C LEU A 338 -11.60 -1.10 -10.17
N LEU A 339 -11.80 0.01 -9.48
CA LEU A 339 -10.85 1.11 -9.49
C LEU A 339 -9.98 1.00 -8.24
N HIS A 340 -8.68 1.26 -8.38
CA HIS A 340 -7.76 1.32 -7.23
C HIS A 340 -8.11 2.44 -6.22
N GLN A 341 -8.75 3.50 -6.72
CA GLN A 341 -9.20 4.67 -5.98
C GLN A 341 -10.42 5.26 -6.71
N PRO A 342 -11.26 6.11 -6.07
CA PRO A 342 -12.35 6.79 -6.75
C PRO A 342 -11.87 7.47 -8.04
N TYR A 343 -12.71 7.46 -9.07
CA TYR A 343 -12.38 8.05 -10.37
C TYR A 343 -11.90 9.51 -10.25
N GLN A 344 -10.78 9.83 -10.91
CA GLN A 344 -10.22 11.17 -10.97
C GLN A 344 -10.13 11.66 -12.42
N PRO A 345 -10.84 12.74 -12.77
CA PRO A 345 -10.67 13.42 -14.06
C PRO A 345 -9.21 13.83 -14.30
N GLY A 346 -8.79 13.83 -15.56
CA GLY A 346 -7.43 14.14 -15.99
C GLY A 346 -6.40 13.01 -15.87
N LEU A 347 -6.72 11.88 -15.22
CA LEU A 347 -5.84 10.70 -15.17
C LEU A 347 -6.19 9.70 -16.27
N ILE A 348 -5.18 9.22 -16.99
CA ILE A 348 -5.33 8.23 -18.05
C ILE A 348 -5.64 6.86 -17.42
N PRO A 349 -6.74 6.18 -17.80
CA PRO A 349 -7.01 4.85 -17.31
C PRO A 349 -5.98 3.81 -17.81
N VAL A 350 -5.46 2.99 -16.89
CA VAL A 350 -4.66 1.79 -17.19
C VAL A 350 -5.46 0.58 -16.74
N VAL A 351 -6.04 -0.14 -17.68
CA VAL A 351 -6.88 -1.32 -17.43
C VAL A 351 -6.01 -2.57 -17.41
N MET A 352 -6.05 -3.31 -16.31
CA MET A 352 -5.33 -4.56 -16.11
C MET A 352 -6.28 -5.75 -16.28
N VAL A 353 -5.95 -6.63 -17.23
CA VAL A 353 -6.74 -7.79 -17.63
C VAL A 353 -5.97 -9.06 -17.27
N HIS A 354 -6.41 -9.77 -16.23
CA HIS A 354 -5.74 -10.97 -15.74
C HIS A 354 -5.92 -12.18 -16.69
N GLY A 355 -5.08 -13.20 -16.52
CA GLY A 355 -5.16 -14.47 -17.27
C GLY A 355 -6.03 -15.54 -16.60
N THR A 356 -5.93 -16.77 -17.10
CA THR A 356 -6.69 -17.93 -16.62
C THR A 356 -6.33 -18.30 -15.18
N GLY A 357 -7.35 -18.50 -14.33
CA GLY A 357 -7.14 -18.88 -12.92
C GLY A 357 -6.39 -17.83 -12.09
N SER A 358 -6.42 -16.58 -12.55
CA SER A 358 -5.88 -15.43 -11.85
C SER A 358 -7.02 -14.51 -11.41
N SER A 359 -6.67 -13.40 -10.75
CA SER A 359 -7.60 -12.39 -10.24
C SER A 359 -6.87 -11.05 -10.13
N PRO A 360 -7.58 -9.93 -9.93
CA PRO A 360 -6.98 -8.59 -9.80
C PRO A 360 -5.80 -8.49 -8.82
N VAL A 361 -5.77 -9.31 -7.77
CA VAL A 361 -4.70 -9.28 -6.74
C VAL A 361 -3.31 -9.57 -7.29
N TRP A 362 -3.19 -10.32 -8.38
CA TRP A 362 -1.90 -10.67 -8.97
C TRP A 362 -1.21 -9.48 -9.67
N TRP A 363 -1.91 -8.37 -9.82
CA TRP A 363 -1.35 -7.10 -10.28
C TRP A 363 -0.82 -6.22 -9.14
N ALA A 364 -1.02 -6.62 -7.87
CA ALA A 364 -0.69 -5.79 -6.70
C ALA A 364 0.78 -5.35 -6.67
N GLU A 365 1.72 -6.26 -6.97
CA GLU A 365 3.15 -5.93 -7.00
C GLU A 365 3.47 -4.88 -8.07
N MET A 366 2.90 -5.03 -9.28
CA MET A 366 3.07 -4.06 -10.37
C MET A 366 2.48 -2.72 -10.00
N VAL A 367 1.23 -2.68 -9.53
CA VAL A 367 0.54 -1.43 -9.18
C VAL A 367 1.24 -0.72 -8.04
N ASN A 368 1.64 -1.46 -7.00
CA ASN A 368 2.41 -0.93 -5.89
C ASN A 368 3.69 -0.25 -6.41
N THR A 369 4.49 -0.97 -7.20
CA THR A 369 5.77 -0.47 -7.72
C THR A 369 5.60 0.70 -8.68
N LEU A 370 4.68 0.63 -9.65
CA LEU A 370 4.44 1.70 -10.62
C LEU A 370 3.99 3.01 -9.95
N ARG A 371 3.22 2.93 -8.88
CA ARG A 371 2.70 4.10 -8.16
C ARG A 371 3.73 4.76 -7.24
N ASN A 372 4.86 4.11 -7.01
CA ASN A 372 6.00 4.76 -6.39
C ASN A 372 6.62 5.84 -7.29
N ASP A 373 6.45 5.72 -8.62
CA ASP A 373 6.90 6.75 -9.55
C ASP A 373 5.92 7.95 -9.53
N PRO A 374 6.39 9.16 -9.14
CA PRO A 374 5.52 10.32 -9.02
C PRO A 374 4.93 10.77 -10.37
N PHE A 375 5.62 10.58 -11.49
CA PHE A 375 5.09 10.91 -12.81
C PHE A 375 3.99 9.96 -13.22
N ILE A 376 4.13 8.65 -12.96
CA ILE A 376 3.03 7.71 -13.23
C ILE A 376 1.85 8.02 -12.34
N ARG A 377 2.08 8.22 -11.04
CA ARG A 377 1.03 8.50 -10.07
C ARG A 377 0.21 9.75 -10.40
N SER A 378 0.82 10.78 -10.99
CA SER A 378 0.13 12.03 -11.34
C SER A 378 -0.54 12.02 -12.73
N HIS A 379 -0.37 10.97 -13.54
CA HIS A 379 -0.92 10.90 -14.91
C HIS A 379 -1.80 9.69 -15.17
N TYR A 380 -1.73 8.65 -14.33
CA TYR A 380 -2.44 7.39 -14.55
C TYR A 380 -3.31 6.99 -13.37
N GLN A 381 -4.42 6.34 -13.70
CA GLN A 381 -5.28 5.65 -12.74
C GLN A 381 -5.43 4.17 -13.12
N PHE A 382 -5.08 3.28 -12.19
CA PHE A 382 -5.13 1.83 -12.41
C PHE A 382 -6.52 1.26 -12.14
N TRP A 383 -7.01 0.49 -13.11
CA TRP A 383 -8.30 -0.18 -13.13
C TRP A 383 -8.08 -1.68 -13.31
N PHE A 384 -8.86 -2.52 -12.64
CA PHE A 384 -8.76 -3.97 -12.74
C PHE A 384 -10.05 -4.53 -13.31
N TYR A 385 -9.94 -5.26 -14.41
CA TYR A 385 -11.06 -5.99 -14.96
C TYR A 385 -11.18 -7.36 -14.28
N GLU A 386 -12.30 -7.62 -13.62
CA GLU A 386 -12.62 -8.91 -13.00
C GLU A 386 -13.64 -9.64 -13.86
N TYR A 387 -13.31 -10.86 -14.27
CA TYR A 387 -14.15 -11.69 -15.14
C TYR A 387 -13.94 -13.18 -14.92
N ALA A 388 -14.94 -13.98 -15.30
CA ALA A 388 -14.84 -15.43 -15.30
C ALA A 388 -13.91 -15.91 -16.43
N SER A 389 -12.63 -16.13 -16.11
CA SER A 389 -11.63 -16.58 -17.09
C SER A 389 -11.89 -17.97 -17.71
N SER A 390 -12.83 -18.73 -17.16
CA SER A 390 -13.32 -20.00 -17.69
C SER A 390 -14.22 -19.85 -18.92
N ALA A 391 -14.77 -18.65 -19.18
CA ALA A 391 -15.62 -18.38 -20.34
C ALA A 391 -14.83 -18.34 -21.67
N LEU A 392 -15.56 -18.48 -22.79
CA LEU A 392 -14.99 -18.41 -24.13
C LEU A 392 -14.32 -17.05 -24.37
N ILE A 393 -13.12 -17.06 -24.95
CA ILE A 393 -12.28 -15.86 -25.15
C ILE A 393 -13.04 -14.76 -25.87
N LEU A 394 -13.76 -15.09 -26.95
CA LEU A 394 -14.52 -14.10 -27.72
C LEU A 394 -15.64 -13.46 -26.90
N LYS A 395 -16.32 -14.25 -26.06
CA LYS A 395 -17.38 -13.73 -25.19
C LYS A 395 -16.79 -12.88 -24.07
N SER A 396 -15.70 -13.30 -23.43
CA SER A 396 -15.02 -12.48 -22.43
C SER A 396 -14.49 -11.18 -23.01
N ALA A 397 -14.05 -11.18 -24.27
CA ALA A 397 -13.59 -9.97 -24.95
C ALA A 397 -14.75 -9.03 -25.32
N GLU A 398 -15.89 -9.56 -25.74
CA GLU A 398 -17.13 -8.79 -25.91
C GLU A 398 -17.55 -8.14 -24.59
N ASP A 399 -17.62 -8.92 -23.52
CA ASP A 399 -17.97 -8.41 -22.19
C ASP A 399 -16.98 -7.35 -21.71
N LEU A 400 -15.67 -7.49 -21.99
CA LEU A 400 -14.67 -6.47 -21.67
C LEU A 400 -14.96 -5.16 -22.43
N ARG A 401 -15.22 -5.23 -23.74
CA ARG A 401 -15.51 -4.05 -24.56
C ARG A 401 -16.77 -3.32 -24.07
N ASP A 402 -17.82 -4.07 -23.75
CA ASP A 402 -19.07 -3.50 -23.24
C ASP A 402 -18.86 -2.87 -21.86
N THR A 403 -18.19 -3.59 -20.96
CA THR A 403 -17.91 -3.09 -19.60
C THR A 403 -17.09 -1.81 -19.64
N LEU A 404 -16.04 -1.74 -20.47
CA LEU A 404 -15.23 -0.53 -20.62
C LEU A 404 -16.03 0.61 -21.25
N THR A 405 -16.82 0.32 -22.28
CA THR A 405 -17.66 1.32 -22.94
C THR A 405 -18.67 1.93 -21.96
N ASP A 406 -19.29 1.10 -21.11
CA ASP A 406 -20.24 1.57 -20.11
C ASP A 406 -19.56 2.35 -18.99
N LYS A 407 -18.34 1.97 -18.59
CA LYS A 407 -17.54 2.77 -17.64
C LYS A 407 -17.14 4.13 -18.20
N VAL A 408 -16.75 4.19 -19.46
CA VAL A 408 -16.47 5.47 -20.14
C VAL A 408 -17.73 6.33 -20.18
N LYS A 409 -18.90 5.77 -20.54
CA LYS A 409 -20.17 6.52 -20.51
C LYS A 409 -20.57 6.97 -19.11
N GLN A 410 -20.27 6.18 -18.08
CA GLN A 410 -20.55 6.52 -16.67
C GLN A 410 -19.72 7.73 -16.23
N PHE A 411 -18.41 7.73 -16.49
CA PHE A 411 -17.49 8.75 -15.99
C PHE A 411 -17.30 9.95 -16.92
N ASP A 412 -17.49 9.77 -18.22
CA ASP A 412 -17.42 10.82 -19.24
C ASP A 412 -18.60 10.75 -20.24
N PRO A 413 -19.84 10.96 -19.78
CA PRO A 413 -21.04 10.86 -20.61
C PRO A 413 -21.08 11.88 -21.77
N GLN A 414 -20.32 12.96 -21.67
CA GLN A 414 -20.27 14.03 -22.66
C GLN A 414 -19.04 13.95 -23.58
N ASN A 415 -18.17 12.94 -23.38
CA ASN A 415 -16.92 12.76 -24.10
C ASN A 415 -16.01 14.01 -24.06
N LYS A 416 -15.84 14.59 -22.87
CA LYS A 416 -15.08 15.82 -22.62
C LYS A 416 -13.77 15.59 -21.90
N GLU A 417 -13.50 14.39 -21.39
CA GLU A 417 -12.28 14.05 -20.67
C GLU A 417 -11.20 13.54 -21.65
N PRO A 418 -10.17 14.34 -21.96
CA PRO A 418 -9.14 13.92 -22.91
C PRO A 418 -8.34 12.73 -22.41
N ALA A 419 -8.14 12.59 -21.09
CA ALA A 419 -7.37 11.48 -20.52
C ALA A 419 -8.09 10.14 -20.69
N MET A 420 -9.43 10.14 -20.65
CA MET A 420 -10.26 8.95 -20.88
C MET A 420 -10.06 8.38 -22.29
N ASN A 421 -9.84 9.26 -23.28
CA ASN A 421 -9.60 8.91 -24.68
C ASN A 421 -8.17 8.47 -24.99
N LYS A 422 -7.34 8.25 -23.96
CA LYS A 422 -5.94 7.81 -24.05
C LYS A 422 -5.70 6.48 -23.33
N MET A 423 -6.76 5.70 -23.09
CA MET A 423 -6.72 4.50 -22.27
C MET A 423 -5.63 3.51 -22.71
N VAL A 424 -4.94 2.95 -21.71
CA VAL A 424 -3.96 1.87 -21.86
C VAL A 424 -4.59 0.57 -21.34
N VAL A 425 -4.47 -0.51 -22.10
CA VAL A 425 -4.95 -1.84 -21.66
C VAL A 425 -3.76 -2.79 -21.58
N ILE A 426 -3.57 -3.44 -20.44
CA ILE A 426 -2.47 -4.38 -20.16
C ILE A 426 -3.08 -5.75 -19.92
N GLY A 427 -2.66 -6.75 -20.68
CA GLY A 427 -3.16 -8.11 -20.55
C GLY A 427 -2.05 -9.10 -20.24
N HIS A 428 -2.28 -9.95 -19.23
CA HIS A 428 -1.41 -11.09 -18.92
C HIS A 428 -2.01 -12.39 -19.45
N SER A 429 -1.20 -13.23 -20.09
CA SER A 429 -1.62 -14.56 -20.57
C SER A 429 -2.90 -14.48 -21.43
N GLN A 430 -3.93 -15.27 -21.14
CA GLN A 430 -5.25 -15.19 -21.80
C GLN A 430 -5.82 -13.76 -21.82
N GLY A 431 -5.60 -12.95 -20.78
CA GLY A 431 -6.04 -11.56 -20.71
C GLY A 431 -5.41 -10.66 -21.78
N GLY A 432 -4.24 -11.03 -22.30
CA GLY A 432 -3.62 -10.39 -23.45
C GLY A 432 -4.37 -10.62 -24.77
N LEU A 433 -5.04 -11.77 -24.92
CA LEU A 433 -5.92 -12.02 -26.07
C LEU A 433 -7.12 -11.08 -26.02
N LEU A 434 -7.79 -10.98 -24.86
CA LEU A 434 -8.89 -10.03 -24.64
C LEU A 434 -8.44 -8.59 -24.91
N THR A 435 -7.24 -8.24 -24.45
CA THR A 435 -6.61 -6.93 -24.68
C THR A 435 -6.45 -6.64 -26.18
N ASN A 436 -5.99 -7.60 -26.98
CA ASN A 436 -5.86 -7.43 -28.43
C ASN A 436 -7.21 -7.13 -29.10
N LEU A 437 -8.29 -7.79 -28.67
CA LEU A 437 -9.63 -7.55 -29.19
C LEU A 437 -10.21 -6.16 -28.84
N THR A 438 -9.55 -5.38 -27.98
CA THR A 438 -9.90 -3.96 -27.76
C THR A 438 -9.28 -3.03 -28.81
N ALA A 439 -8.31 -3.52 -29.58
CA ALA A 439 -7.42 -2.71 -30.41
C ALA A 439 -7.46 -3.03 -31.93
N VAL A 440 -8.23 -4.04 -32.33
CA VAL A 440 -8.34 -4.48 -33.74
C VAL A 440 -9.79 -4.39 -34.23
N ASP A 441 -9.95 -4.26 -35.54
CA ASP A 441 -11.24 -4.36 -36.23
C ASP A 441 -11.35 -5.73 -36.88
N SER A 442 -12.35 -6.54 -36.51
CA SER A 442 -12.42 -7.93 -36.99
C SER A 442 -12.82 -8.03 -38.47
N GLY A 443 -13.63 -7.07 -38.94
CA GLY A 443 -14.24 -7.13 -40.26
C GLY A 443 -14.93 -8.49 -40.47
N ASN A 444 -14.62 -9.15 -41.59
CA ASN A 444 -15.10 -10.52 -41.86
C ASN A 444 -14.07 -11.61 -41.52
N LYS A 445 -12.82 -11.26 -41.17
CA LYS A 445 -11.71 -12.23 -41.13
C LYS A 445 -11.95 -13.38 -40.14
N LEU A 446 -12.51 -13.08 -38.96
CA LEU A 446 -12.77 -14.10 -37.95
C LEU A 446 -13.84 -15.10 -38.38
N TRP A 447 -14.83 -14.64 -39.15
CA TRP A 447 -15.86 -15.51 -39.72
C TRP A 447 -15.33 -16.35 -40.88
N GLU A 448 -14.56 -15.74 -41.79
CA GLU A 448 -13.92 -16.42 -42.92
C GLU A 448 -12.92 -17.51 -42.48
N ALA A 449 -12.36 -17.37 -41.28
CA ALA A 449 -11.50 -18.39 -40.67
C ALA A 449 -12.25 -19.71 -40.37
N ILE A 450 -13.56 -19.62 -40.13
CA ILE A 450 -14.39 -20.75 -39.71
C ILE A 450 -15.55 -21.05 -40.67
N SER A 451 -15.74 -20.31 -41.76
CA SER A 451 -16.77 -20.62 -42.76
C SER A 451 -16.41 -20.11 -44.15
N ASP A 452 -16.80 -20.87 -45.17
CA ASP A 452 -16.72 -20.43 -46.58
C ASP A 452 -17.99 -19.71 -47.05
N GLN A 453 -19.03 -19.68 -46.23
CA GLN A 453 -20.33 -19.12 -46.59
C GLN A 453 -20.52 -17.75 -45.93
N PRO A 454 -21.33 -16.84 -46.50
CA PRO A 454 -21.70 -15.59 -45.83
C PRO A 454 -22.34 -15.84 -44.46
N PHE A 455 -22.12 -14.95 -43.49
CA PHE A 455 -22.71 -15.09 -42.16
C PHE A 455 -24.25 -15.09 -42.19
N GLU A 456 -24.83 -14.40 -43.16
CA GLU A 456 -26.26 -14.33 -43.38
C GLU A 456 -26.87 -15.70 -43.71
N SER A 457 -26.13 -16.61 -44.34
CA SER A 457 -26.61 -17.97 -44.65
C SER A 457 -26.46 -18.96 -43.51
N LEU A 458 -25.87 -18.57 -42.37
CA LEU A 458 -25.81 -19.41 -41.18
C LEU A 458 -27.24 -19.74 -40.71
N ASP A 459 -27.57 -21.03 -40.72
CA ASP A 459 -28.81 -21.57 -40.18
C ASP A 459 -28.64 -21.81 -38.68
N ALA A 460 -29.00 -20.80 -37.91
CA ALA A 460 -29.00 -20.81 -36.46
C ALA A 460 -30.20 -20.00 -35.94
N ASN A 461 -30.66 -20.30 -34.72
CA ASN A 461 -31.73 -19.52 -34.11
C ASN A 461 -31.30 -18.03 -33.95
N PRO A 462 -32.25 -17.07 -33.92
CA PRO A 462 -31.93 -15.64 -33.88
C PRO A 462 -31.03 -15.22 -32.72
N LYS A 463 -31.20 -15.85 -31.54
CA LYS A 463 -30.39 -15.57 -30.34
C LYS A 463 -28.93 -15.98 -30.55
N MET A 464 -28.69 -17.19 -31.07
CA MET A 464 -27.35 -17.68 -31.40
C MET A 464 -26.68 -16.83 -32.48
N LYS A 465 -27.46 -16.44 -33.51
CA LYS A 465 -26.96 -15.57 -34.58
C LYS A 465 -26.56 -14.19 -34.03
N SER A 466 -27.28 -13.62 -33.06
CA SER A 466 -26.88 -12.37 -32.39
C SER A 466 -25.58 -12.54 -31.62
N ILE A 467 -25.48 -13.59 -30.79
CA ILE A 467 -24.28 -13.87 -29.98
C ILE A 467 -23.04 -14.04 -30.87
N LEU A 468 -23.12 -14.86 -31.92
CA LEU A 468 -22.01 -15.04 -32.86
C LEU A 468 -21.66 -13.74 -33.60
N LYS A 469 -22.68 -12.94 -33.95
CA LYS A 469 -22.45 -11.66 -34.61
C LYS A 469 -21.67 -10.69 -33.73
N GLU A 470 -22.11 -10.52 -32.48
CA GLU A 470 -21.48 -9.62 -31.50
C GLU A 470 -20.05 -10.07 -31.13
N ALA A 471 -19.83 -11.38 -31.07
CA ALA A 471 -18.53 -11.96 -30.77
C ALA A 471 -17.52 -11.88 -31.94
N LEU A 472 -17.97 -12.04 -33.20
CA LEU A 472 -17.10 -12.16 -34.37
C LEU A 472 -16.97 -10.87 -35.21
N PHE A 473 -17.95 -9.97 -35.13
CA PHE A 473 -17.99 -8.73 -35.92
C PHE A 473 -17.98 -7.51 -34.98
N PHE A 474 -16.79 -6.97 -34.74
CA PHE A 474 -16.58 -5.84 -33.84
C PHE A 474 -15.52 -4.88 -34.38
N ASN A 475 -15.54 -3.67 -33.84
CA ASN A 475 -14.50 -2.67 -34.04
C ASN A 475 -13.72 -2.47 -32.74
N HIS A 476 -12.54 -1.90 -32.87
CA HIS A 476 -11.71 -1.45 -31.75
C HIS A 476 -12.45 -0.44 -30.86
N LEU A 477 -12.01 -0.31 -29.61
CA LEU A 477 -12.50 0.71 -28.69
C LEU A 477 -11.85 2.06 -29.03
N PRO A 478 -12.62 3.11 -29.38
CA PRO A 478 -12.06 4.36 -29.90
C PRO A 478 -11.24 5.14 -28.86
N PHE A 479 -11.48 4.90 -27.57
CA PHE A 479 -10.77 5.52 -26.45
C PHE A 479 -9.49 4.78 -26.03
N VAL A 480 -9.22 3.58 -26.57
CA VAL A 480 -7.96 2.85 -26.35
C VAL A 480 -6.90 3.38 -27.32
N LYS A 481 -5.71 3.67 -26.79
CA LYS A 481 -4.56 4.18 -27.58
C LYS A 481 -3.29 3.35 -27.41
N ARG A 482 -3.24 2.50 -26.38
CA ARG A 482 -2.11 1.60 -26.17
C ARG A 482 -2.53 0.27 -25.59
N VAL A 483 -1.89 -0.79 -26.06
CA VAL A 483 -2.01 -2.15 -25.52
C VAL A 483 -0.64 -2.70 -25.13
N ILE A 484 -0.57 -3.39 -24.01
CA ILE A 484 0.65 -4.05 -23.54
C ILE A 484 0.35 -5.53 -23.28
N TYR A 485 1.06 -6.39 -23.99
CA TYR A 485 0.95 -7.84 -23.86
C TYR A 485 2.02 -8.36 -22.91
N ILE A 486 1.64 -9.20 -21.95
CA ILE A 486 2.57 -9.85 -21.03
C ILE A 486 2.34 -11.36 -21.10
N SER A 487 3.33 -12.10 -21.59
CA SER A 487 3.27 -13.57 -21.73
C SER A 487 2.00 -14.07 -22.46
N THR A 488 1.55 -13.32 -23.46
CA THR A 488 0.26 -13.57 -24.14
C THR A 488 0.38 -14.68 -25.19
N PRO A 489 -0.48 -15.72 -25.20
CA PRO A 489 -0.41 -16.78 -26.19
C PRO A 489 -1.14 -16.41 -27.49
N HIS A 490 -0.61 -15.44 -28.25
CA HIS A 490 -1.26 -14.96 -29.48
C HIS A 490 -1.59 -16.08 -30.47
N ARG A 491 -0.70 -17.07 -30.62
CA ARG A 491 -0.91 -18.25 -31.49
C ARG A 491 -1.30 -19.53 -30.72
N GLY A 492 -1.83 -19.38 -29.50
CA GLY A 492 -2.19 -20.47 -28.60
C GLY A 492 -1.01 -21.01 -27.77
N SER A 493 -1.28 -21.88 -26.81
CA SER A 493 -0.24 -22.44 -25.92
C SER A 493 -0.10 -23.95 -26.06
N PHE A 494 1.09 -24.48 -25.79
CA PHE A 494 1.27 -25.93 -25.63
C PHE A 494 0.92 -26.26 -24.18
N LEU A 495 -0.15 -27.01 -24.02
CA LEU A 495 -0.63 -27.48 -22.74
C LEU A 495 0.41 -28.39 -22.06
N SER A 496 1.27 -27.85 -21.19
CA SER A 496 2.17 -28.67 -20.37
C SER A 496 1.35 -29.53 -19.39
N LYS A 497 1.77 -30.78 -19.16
CA LYS A 497 1.02 -31.74 -18.32
C LYS A 497 0.74 -31.22 -16.90
N ASP A 498 1.61 -30.36 -16.37
CA ASP A 498 1.47 -29.78 -15.02
C ASP A 498 0.51 -28.58 -14.96
N TRP A 499 0.50 -27.73 -15.99
CA TRP A 499 -0.48 -26.64 -16.09
C TRP A 499 -1.89 -27.17 -16.36
N VAL A 500 -2.02 -28.16 -17.25
CA VAL A 500 -3.28 -28.90 -17.51
C VAL A 500 -3.83 -29.48 -16.22
N ARG A 501 -2.99 -30.06 -15.36
CA ARG A 501 -3.42 -30.65 -14.08
C ARG A 501 -3.95 -29.61 -13.08
N THR A 502 -3.48 -28.38 -13.15
CA THR A 502 -3.94 -27.28 -12.28
C THR A 502 -5.24 -26.67 -12.81
N MET A 503 -5.39 -26.53 -14.13
CA MET A 503 -6.62 -26.06 -14.77
C MET A 503 -7.76 -27.10 -14.84
N THR A 504 -7.46 -28.40 -15.00
CA THR A 504 -8.47 -29.47 -15.07
C THR A 504 -9.29 -29.63 -13.79
N ARG A 505 -8.82 -29.08 -12.66
CA ARG A 505 -9.59 -29.02 -11.41
C ARG A 505 -10.57 -27.84 -11.34
N SER A 506 -10.50 -26.87 -12.24
CA SER A 506 -11.35 -25.66 -12.23
C SER A 506 -12.16 -25.40 -13.51
N LEU A 507 -12.03 -26.24 -14.54
CA LEU A 507 -12.64 -26.02 -15.87
C LEU A 507 -13.84 -26.93 -16.14
N VAL A 508 -14.81 -26.97 -15.23
CA VAL A 508 -16.12 -27.58 -15.53
C VAL A 508 -17.22 -26.79 -14.83
N THR A 509 -17.74 -25.77 -15.50
CA THR A 509 -19.18 -25.46 -15.57
C THR A 509 -19.41 -24.35 -16.59
N MET A 510 -20.40 -24.59 -17.47
CA MET A 510 -20.89 -23.64 -18.47
C MET A 510 -22.09 -22.90 -17.88
N PRO A 511 -22.21 -21.56 -18.05
CA PRO A 511 -23.37 -20.83 -17.57
C PRO A 511 -24.65 -21.48 -18.09
N VAL A 512 -25.55 -21.83 -17.16
CA VAL A 512 -26.84 -22.49 -17.46
C VAL A 512 -27.65 -21.71 -18.50
N THR A 513 -27.48 -20.39 -18.58
CA THR A 513 -28.12 -19.49 -19.57
C THR A 513 -27.69 -19.71 -21.02
N LEU A 514 -26.46 -20.18 -21.28
CA LEU A 514 -25.99 -20.58 -22.61
C LEU A 514 -26.54 -21.96 -23.01
N VAL A 515 -26.67 -22.86 -22.03
CA VAL A 515 -27.22 -24.21 -22.22
C VAL A 515 -28.74 -24.18 -22.45
N GLN A 516 -29.48 -23.31 -21.75
CA GLN A 516 -30.94 -23.23 -21.82
C GLN A 516 -31.51 -22.50 -23.05
N GLY A 517 -30.69 -21.92 -23.95
CA GLY A 517 -31.25 -21.03 -24.97
C GLY A 517 -30.51 -20.89 -26.30
N GLY A 518 -29.60 -21.78 -26.67
CA GLY A 518 -28.89 -21.62 -27.95
C GLY A 518 -28.17 -22.85 -28.50
N PHE A 519 -27.69 -23.74 -27.64
CA PHE A 519 -26.79 -24.84 -28.03
C PHE A 519 -27.46 -26.23 -28.15
N GLU A 520 -28.80 -26.32 -28.05
CA GLU A 520 -29.54 -27.59 -28.24
C GLU A 520 -29.32 -28.25 -29.63
N LYS A 521 -28.80 -27.48 -30.60
CA LYS A 521 -28.43 -27.91 -31.96
C LYS A 521 -26.97 -27.58 -32.30
N PHE A 522 -26.05 -27.67 -31.34
CA PHE A 522 -24.62 -27.41 -31.61
C PHE A 522 -24.06 -28.32 -32.71
N ASP A 523 -24.51 -29.57 -32.81
CA ASP A 523 -24.06 -30.49 -33.84
C ASP A 523 -24.43 -30.00 -35.26
N GLU A 524 -25.64 -29.47 -35.45
CA GLU A 524 -26.08 -28.86 -36.72
C GLU A 524 -25.30 -27.57 -37.05
N LEU A 525 -24.92 -26.80 -36.04
CA LEU A 525 -24.06 -25.63 -36.20
C LEU A 525 -22.64 -26.03 -36.58
N SER A 526 -22.08 -27.04 -35.91
CA SER A 526 -20.71 -27.54 -36.12
C SER A 526 -20.49 -28.09 -37.53
N GLY A 527 -21.55 -28.60 -38.18
CA GLY A 527 -21.51 -29.01 -39.59
C GLY A 527 -21.49 -27.86 -40.60
N GLN A 528 -21.81 -26.63 -40.18
CA GLN A 528 -21.81 -25.42 -41.02
C GLN A 528 -20.53 -24.58 -40.87
N ILE A 529 -19.65 -24.93 -39.93
CA ILE A 529 -18.39 -24.23 -39.64
C ILE A 529 -17.19 -25.19 -39.65
N LYS A 530 -16.03 -24.67 -40.04
CA LYS A 530 -14.73 -25.36 -40.08
C LYS A 530 -14.15 -25.41 -38.67
N LEU A 531 -14.64 -26.33 -37.86
CA LEU A 531 -14.03 -26.61 -36.56
C LEU A 531 -12.91 -27.65 -36.70
N PRO A 532 -11.80 -27.50 -35.97
CA PRO A 532 -10.83 -28.59 -35.75
C PRO A 532 -11.53 -29.87 -35.31
N ALA A 533 -10.99 -31.02 -35.75
CA ALA A 533 -11.60 -32.32 -35.48
C ALA A 533 -11.79 -32.64 -33.99
N SER A 534 -10.97 -32.03 -33.13
CA SER A 534 -11.06 -32.12 -31.67
C SER A 534 -12.30 -31.43 -31.06
N PHE A 535 -12.99 -30.57 -31.82
CA PHE A 535 -14.18 -29.82 -31.39
C PHE A 535 -15.48 -30.29 -32.05
N HIS A 536 -15.42 -31.28 -32.95
CA HIS A 536 -16.63 -31.93 -33.44
C HIS A 536 -17.28 -32.72 -32.28
N ASP A 537 -18.61 -32.59 -32.15
CA ASP A 537 -19.45 -33.27 -31.15
C ASP A 537 -19.18 -32.89 -29.67
N LYS A 538 -18.44 -31.79 -29.40
CA LYS A 538 -18.19 -31.27 -28.05
C LYS A 538 -18.28 -29.75 -27.99
N LEU A 539 -18.97 -29.24 -26.96
CA LEU A 539 -19.01 -27.80 -26.70
C LEU A 539 -17.60 -27.27 -26.38
N PRO A 540 -17.13 -26.19 -27.05
CA PRO A 540 -15.81 -25.64 -26.82
C PRO A 540 -15.69 -25.04 -25.41
N THR A 541 -14.54 -25.24 -24.79
CA THR A 541 -14.15 -24.62 -23.52
C THR A 541 -13.22 -23.41 -23.74
N SER A 542 -12.89 -22.68 -22.67
CA SER A 542 -11.83 -21.67 -22.69
C SER A 542 -10.46 -22.27 -23.04
N ALA A 543 -10.15 -23.48 -22.58
CA ALA A 543 -8.91 -24.18 -22.93
C ALA A 543 -8.85 -24.51 -24.43
N ASP A 544 -9.96 -24.96 -25.00
CA ASP A 544 -10.10 -25.21 -26.43
C ASP A 544 -9.90 -23.93 -27.26
N SER A 545 -10.39 -22.81 -26.74
CA SER A 545 -10.19 -21.49 -27.35
C SER A 545 -8.72 -21.06 -27.39
N MET A 546 -7.87 -21.58 -26.49
CA MET A 546 -6.42 -21.30 -26.42
C MET A 546 -5.54 -22.31 -27.17
N SER A 547 -6.15 -23.30 -27.84
CA SER A 547 -5.41 -24.29 -28.62
C SER A 547 -4.66 -23.63 -29.78
N SER A 548 -3.43 -24.09 -30.05
CA SER A 548 -2.66 -23.71 -31.24
C SER A 548 -3.33 -24.10 -32.55
N ASP A 549 -4.33 -24.99 -32.51
CA ASP A 549 -5.11 -25.41 -33.66
C ASP A 549 -6.36 -24.56 -33.90
N ASN A 550 -6.66 -23.60 -33.02
CA ASN A 550 -7.84 -22.75 -33.15
C ASN A 550 -7.71 -21.79 -34.37
N PRO A 551 -8.56 -21.93 -35.41
CA PRO A 551 -8.51 -21.07 -36.60
C PRO A 551 -8.81 -19.60 -36.29
N ILE A 552 -9.64 -19.33 -35.28
CA ILE A 552 -9.99 -17.96 -34.86
C ILE A 552 -8.76 -17.26 -34.28
N LEU A 553 -7.97 -17.94 -33.44
CA LEU A 553 -6.73 -17.35 -32.91
C LEU A 553 -5.73 -17.04 -34.00
N LYS A 554 -5.56 -17.95 -34.98
CA LYS A 554 -4.68 -17.72 -36.13
C LYS A 554 -5.11 -16.48 -36.91
N ALA A 555 -6.40 -16.36 -37.20
CA ALA A 555 -6.95 -15.19 -37.90
C ALA A 555 -6.83 -13.89 -37.10
N LEU A 556 -6.96 -13.97 -35.77
CA LEU A 556 -6.83 -12.83 -34.86
C LEU A 556 -5.42 -12.25 -34.84
N VAL A 557 -4.38 -13.09 -34.93
CA VAL A 557 -2.99 -12.65 -35.00
C VAL A 557 -2.67 -11.87 -36.29
N ASP A 558 -3.38 -12.19 -37.37
CA ASP A 558 -3.21 -11.54 -38.67
C ASP A 558 -4.05 -10.26 -38.82
N LEU A 559 -4.76 -9.83 -37.77
CA LEU A 559 -5.48 -8.56 -37.76
C LEU A 559 -4.52 -7.42 -37.39
N PRO A 560 -4.38 -6.39 -38.24
CA PRO A 560 -3.56 -5.24 -37.90
C PRO A 560 -4.22 -4.44 -36.77
N LEU A 561 -3.40 -3.75 -35.98
CA LEU A 561 -3.88 -2.77 -35.01
C LEU A 561 -4.65 -1.65 -35.72
N ALA A 562 -5.72 -1.18 -35.08
CA ALA A 562 -6.48 -0.05 -35.59
C ALA A 562 -5.61 1.24 -35.62
N PRO A 563 -5.86 2.15 -36.58
CA PRO A 563 -5.07 3.37 -36.71
C PRO A 563 -5.02 4.20 -35.42
N GLY A 564 -3.80 4.60 -35.02
CA GLY A 564 -3.59 5.41 -33.81
C GLY A 564 -3.50 4.60 -32.51
N ILE A 565 -3.51 3.27 -32.57
CA ILE A 565 -3.22 2.40 -31.42
C ILE A 565 -1.78 1.87 -31.52
N THR A 566 -1.05 1.93 -30.41
CA THR A 566 0.31 1.38 -30.28
C THR A 566 0.29 0.10 -29.46
N ALA A 567 1.08 -0.91 -29.83
CA ALA A 567 1.26 -2.11 -29.02
C ALA A 567 2.70 -2.26 -28.50
N ASN A 568 2.86 -2.87 -27.33
CA ASN A 568 4.13 -3.30 -26.79
C ASN A 568 4.00 -4.75 -26.29
N SER A 569 5.06 -5.54 -26.37
CA SER A 569 5.08 -6.93 -25.92
C SER A 569 6.17 -7.18 -24.88
N ILE A 570 5.83 -7.90 -23.82
CA ILE A 570 6.74 -8.38 -22.79
C ILE A 570 6.65 -9.90 -22.79
N VAL A 571 7.69 -10.56 -23.29
CA VAL A 571 7.70 -12.02 -23.46
C VAL A 571 8.57 -12.66 -22.39
N ALA A 572 7.98 -13.56 -21.62
CA ALA A 572 8.73 -14.37 -20.68
C ALA A 572 9.41 -15.55 -21.40
N VAL A 573 10.65 -15.84 -21.02
CA VAL A 573 11.36 -17.05 -21.43
C VAL A 573 12.14 -17.58 -20.23
N LEU A 574 12.00 -18.86 -19.93
CA LEU A 574 12.68 -19.50 -18.81
C LEU A 574 14.19 -19.23 -18.84
N PRO A 575 14.83 -19.05 -17.67
CA PRO A 575 16.28 -18.88 -17.59
C PRO A 575 17.04 -19.99 -18.31
N ASN A 576 18.15 -19.65 -18.95
CA ASN A 576 19.05 -20.56 -19.68
C ASN A 576 18.47 -21.21 -20.95
N GLN A 577 17.26 -20.87 -21.39
CA GLN A 577 16.76 -21.28 -22.71
C GLN A 577 17.17 -20.29 -23.81
N ASP A 578 17.36 -20.78 -25.03
CA ASP A 578 17.41 -19.90 -26.21
C ASP A 578 16.09 -19.17 -26.37
N ILE A 579 16.12 -17.89 -26.80
CA ILE A 579 14.90 -17.08 -26.90
C ILE A 579 13.97 -17.63 -27.98
N LYS A 580 14.50 -17.93 -29.17
CA LYS A 580 13.68 -18.25 -30.34
C LYS A 580 13.01 -19.62 -30.25
N THR A 581 13.59 -20.53 -29.47
CA THR A 581 13.06 -21.88 -29.25
C THR A 581 12.58 -22.11 -27.83
N GLY A 582 12.58 -21.07 -26.99
CA GLY A 582 12.25 -21.15 -25.57
C GLY A 582 10.78 -20.92 -25.28
N ASN A 583 10.42 -21.07 -24.02
CA ASN A 583 9.08 -20.81 -23.49
C ASN A 583 9.15 -20.32 -22.04
N ASP A 584 8.03 -19.89 -21.48
CA ASP A 584 7.88 -19.48 -20.08
C ASP A 584 7.34 -20.59 -19.15
N GLY A 585 7.32 -21.83 -19.63
CA GLY A 585 6.67 -22.99 -19.01
C GLY A 585 5.23 -23.25 -19.46
N VAL A 586 4.61 -22.30 -20.19
CA VAL A 586 3.23 -22.40 -20.69
C VAL A 586 3.14 -21.96 -22.17
N VAL A 587 3.77 -20.85 -22.53
CA VAL A 587 3.67 -20.21 -23.84
C VAL A 587 5.04 -20.17 -24.50
N GLU A 588 5.13 -20.60 -25.76
CA GLU A 588 6.38 -20.51 -26.53
C GLU A 588 6.62 -19.07 -26.93
N TYR A 589 7.90 -18.69 -27.04
CA TYR A 589 8.27 -17.41 -27.60
C TYR A 589 7.60 -17.15 -28.95
N THR A 590 7.56 -18.15 -29.84
CA THR A 590 6.92 -18.07 -31.18
C THR A 590 5.42 -17.79 -31.11
N SER A 591 4.75 -18.18 -30.03
CA SER A 591 3.35 -17.87 -29.81
C SER A 591 3.15 -16.48 -29.21
N ALA A 592 4.04 -16.04 -28.32
CA ALA A 592 3.96 -14.73 -27.67
C ALA A 592 4.50 -13.57 -28.50
N HIS A 593 5.42 -13.86 -29.42
CA HIS A 593 6.02 -12.89 -30.32
C HIS A 593 5.02 -12.41 -31.38
N ILE A 594 4.95 -11.11 -31.62
CA ILE A 594 4.19 -10.50 -32.73
C ILE A 594 5.04 -9.40 -33.36
N ASP A 595 4.98 -9.25 -34.69
CA ASP A 595 5.86 -8.34 -35.43
C ASP A 595 5.45 -6.86 -35.27
N ASP A 596 4.13 -6.58 -35.23
CA ASP A 596 3.57 -5.22 -35.26
C ASP A 596 3.50 -4.56 -33.87
N VAL A 597 4.61 -4.54 -33.14
CA VAL A 597 4.74 -3.85 -31.83
C VAL A 597 5.82 -2.77 -31.86
N GLU A 598 5.61 -1.69 -31.11
CA GLU A 598 6.61 -0.62 -30.94
C GLU A 598 7.86 -1.13 -30.19
N SER A 599 7.68 -2.06 -29.25
CA SER A 599 8.78 -2.74 -28.58
C SER A 599 8.41 -4.14 -28.11
N GLU A 600 9.38 -5.05 -28.18
CA GLU A 600 9.36 -6.36 -27.51
C GLU A 600 10.48 -6.42 -26.47
N TYR A 601 10.15 -6.83 -25.25
CA TYR A 601 11.11 -6.99 -24.16
C TYR A 601 11.08 -8.41 -23.60
N ILE A 602 12.25 -9.05 -23.53
CA ILE A 602 12.37 -10.43 -23.04
C ILE A 602 12.70 -10.43 -21.55
N VAL A 603 11.84 -11.08 -20.76
CA VAL A 603 12.06 -11.25 -19.32
C VAL A 603 12.44 -12.71 -19.04
N ARG A 604 13.57 -12.90 -18.36
CA ARG A 604 14.06 -14.25 -17.98
C ARG A 604 13.35 -14.76 -16.74
N THR A 605 12.11 -15.24 -16.90
CA THR A 605 11.24 -15.73 -15.82
C THR A 605 10.24 -16.76 -16.36
N GLY A 606 9.44 -17.35 -15.47
CA GLY A 606 8.30 -18.19 -15.84
C GLY A 606 7.05 -17.38 -16.21
N HIS A 607 5.96 -18.08 -16.51
CA HIS A 607 4.75 -17.49 -17.11
C HIS A 607 4.14 -16.30 -16.36
N SER A 608 4.16 -16.30 -15.01
CA SER A 608 3.65 -15.21 -14.17
C SER A 608 4.60 -14.00 -14.12
N ALA A 609 4.88 -13.40 -15.27
CA ALA A 609 5.85 -12.33 -15.40
C ALA A 609 5.36 -10.97 -14.91
N GLN A 610 4.04 -10.76 -14.74
CA GLN A 610 3.46 -9.47 -14.36
C GLN A 610 3.95 -8.94 -12.99
N GLY A 611 4.31 -9.83 -12.06
CA GLY A 611 4.91 -9.45 -10.78
C GLY A 611 6.43 -9.34 -10.81
N HIS A 612 7.08 -9.64 -11.93
CA HIS A 612 8.54 -9.65 -12.03
C HIS A 612 9.08 -8.22 -12.20
N PRO A 613 10.14 -7.82 -11.45
CA PRO A 613 10.62 -6.42 -11.46
C PRO A 613 11.00 -5.91 -12.84
N LEU A 614 11.61 -6.75 -13.70
CA LEU A 614 11.96 -6.36 -15.06
C LEU A 614 10.75 -6.14 -15.98
N ALA A 615 9.65 -6.88 -15.78
CA ALA A 615 8.41 -6.64 -16.53
C ALA A 615 7.76 -5.33 -16.06
N ILE A 616 7.75 -5.09 -14.75
CA ILE A 616 7.22 -3.86 -14.16
C ILE A 616 8.00 -2.63 -14.64
N GLU A 617 9.35 -2.68 -14.65
CA GLU A 617 10.17 -1.58 -15.18
C GLU A 617 9.95 -1.34 -16.68
N GLU A 618 9.69 -2.40 -17.46
CA GLU A 618 9.34 -2.23 -18.86
C GLU A 618 7.96 -1.57 -19.04
N VAL A 619 6.96 -1.98 -18.27
CA VAL A 619 5.65 -1.29 -18.24
C VAL A 619 5.83 0.17 -17.82
N ARG A 620 6.64 0.44 -16.80
CA ARG A 620 7.00 1.81 -16.37
C ARG A 620 7.58 2.62 -17.52
N ARG A 621 8.56 2.07 -18.24
CA ARG A 621 9.17 2.71 -19.42
C ARG A 621 8.12 3.02 -20.50
N ILE A 622 7.22 2.09 -20.78
CA ILE A 622 6.15 2.24 -21.78
C ILE A 622 5.17 3.35 -21.37
N LEU A 623 4.71 3.36 -20.11
CA LEU A 623 3.81 4.38 -19.59
C LEU A 623 4.46 5.77 -19.60
N LEU A 624 5.71 5.90 -19.16
CA LEU A 624 6.43 7.17 -19.23
C LEU A 624 6.63 7.67 -20.67
N ARG A 625 6.84 6.76 -21.62
CA ARG A 625 6.91 7.10 -23.05
C ARG A 625 5.56 7.54 -23.59
N ASN A 626 4.46 6.92 -23.16
CA ASN A 626 3.10 7.29 -23.55
C ASN A 626 2.77 8.73 -23.16
N ILE A 627 3.23 9.20 -22.00
CA ILE A 627 3.08 10.61 -21.59
C ILE A 627 3.90 11.55 -22.50
N LYS A 628 5.13 11.17 -22.86
CA LYS A 628 6.07 12.04 -23.62
C LYS A 628 5.78 12.14 -25.13
N GLN A 629 4.96 11.25 -25.67
CA GLN A 629 4.54 11.31 -27.07
C GLN A 629 3.36 12.27 -27.30
N GLU A 630 2.91 12.94 -26.23
CA GLU A 630 2.08 14.15 -26.26
C GLU A 630 2.92 15.40 -26.53
#